data_AF-A0A2U1PLE0-F1
#
_entry.id   AF-A0A2U1PLE0-F1
#
_cell.length_a   1.000
_cell.length_b   1.000
_cell.length_c   1.000
_cell.angle_alpha   90.00
_cell.angle_beta   90.00
_cell.angle_gamma   90.00
#
_symmetry.space_group_name_H-M   'P 1'
#
loop_
_entity.id
_entity.type
_entity.pdbx_description
1 polymer ?
#
loop_
_entity_poly.entity_id
_entity_poly.type
_entity_poly.pdbx_seq_one_letter_code
_entity_poly.pdbx_strand_id
1 'polypeptide(L)'
;MIDPEGIEYLCSDLEVEHTDVRILMLAWKMQAEKQGYFTLEEWRKGLKALRADTIVKLKKALPELENEVRRPSNYVDFYSYAFRYCLTEEKQKSIDIESICELLELVLGSQYHQQVDMFIQYLKTQIDYKVINMDQWMGFYRFCNEISFPDFNNYDEELAWPLILDNFVEWVKSKQS
;
A
#
# COMPACT_ATOMS: atom_id res chain seq x y z
N MET A 1 22.88 -2.00 10.73
CA MET A 1 21.65 -2.46 10.09
C MET A 1 20.65 -2.65 11.21
N ILE A 2 19.44 -2.16 11.04
CA ILE A 2 18.30 -2.46 11.90
C ILE A 2 17.67 -3.70 11.27
N ASP A 3 17.59 -4.77 12.04
CA ASP A 3 16.95 -6.05 11.68
C ASP A 3 15.51 -6.09 12.22
N PRO A 4 14.75 -7.19 12.01
CA PRO A 4 13.36 -7.23 12.44
C PRO A 4 13.16 -6.94 13.94
N GLU A 5 14.01 -7.49 14.81
CA GLU A 5 13.98 -7.18 16.25
C GLU A 5 14.23 -5.69 16.52
N GLY A 6 15.23 -5.11 15.85
CA GLY A 6 15.48 -3.66 15.91
C GLY A 6 14.30 -2.81 15.44
N ILE A 7 13.54 -3.26 14.44
CA ILE A 7 12.33 -2.57 13.98
C ILE A 7 11.21 -2.68 15.02
N GLU A 8 11.05 -3.82 15.70
CA GLU A 8 10.08 -3.95 16.79
C GLU A 8 10.40 -2.98 17.95
N TYR A 9 11.67 -2.89 18.35
CA TYR A 9 12.11 -1.90 19.35
C TYR A 9 11.85 -0.46 18.87
N LEU A 10 12.13 -0.16 17.60
CA LEU A 10 11.84 1.14 17.02
C LEU A 10 10.34 1.46 17.04
N CYS A 11 9.47 0.50 16.70
CA CYS A 11 8.03 0.68 16.73
C CYS A 11 7.54 0.95 18.16
N SER A 12 8.08 0.21 19.14
CA SER A 12 7.82 0.43 20.56
C SER A 12 8.22 1.84 21.01
N ASP A 13 9.44 2.28 20.67
CA ASP A 13 9.96 3.62 20.96
C ASP A 13 9.15 4.75 20.29
N LEU A 14 8.57 4.47 19.13
CA LEU A 14 7.68 5.38 18.41
C LEU A 14 6.23 5.34 18.92
N GLU A 15 5.89 4.39 19.80
CA GLU A 15 4.53 4.08 20.26
C GLU A 15 3.56 3.82 19.08
N VAL A 16 4.01 3.00 18.12
CA VAL A 16 3.20 2.57 16.98
C VAL A 16 3.28 1.05 16.84
N GLU A 17 2.24 0.44 16.27
CA GLU A 17 2.27 -0.98 15.94
C GLU A 17 3.23 -1.23 14.77
N HIS A 18 3.85 -2.42 14.73
CA HIS A 18 4.74 -2.81 13.63
C HIS A 18 4.00 -2.97 12.29
N THR A 19 2.68 -3.15 12.33
CA THR A 19 1.77 -3.16 11.18
C THR A 19 1.20 -1.78 10.83
N ASP A 20 1.59 -0.72 11.55
CA ASP A 20 1.09 0.62 11.30
C ASP A 20 1.61 1.17 9.96
N VAL A 21 0.73 1.79 9.17
CA VAL A 21 1.07 2.36 7.86
C VAL A 21 2.21 3.38 7.95
N ARG A 22 2.37 4.06 9.10
CA ARG A 22 3.45 5.02 9.33
C ARG A 22 4.83 4.36 9.28
N ILE A 23 4.96 3.08 9.62
CA ILE A 23 6.21 2.32 9.47
C ILE A 23 6.50 2.09 7.99
N LEU A 24 5.48 1.76 7.19
CA LEU A 24 5.63 1.64 5.74
C LEU A 24 5.96 2.98 5.07
N MET A 25 5.36 4.09 5.54
CA MET A 25 5.71 5.44 5.08
C MET A 25 7.14 5.81 5.45
N LEU A 26 7.63 5.37 6.61
CA LEU A 26 9.01 5.57 7.03
C LEU A 26 9.98 4.79 6.13
N ALA A 27 9.64 3.53 5.80
CA ALA A 27 10.40 2.72 4.86
C ALA A 27 10.46 3.39 3.47
N TRP A 28 9.33 3.92 2.99
CA TRP A 28 9.27 4.71 1.76
C TRP A 28 10.19 5.94 1.82
N LYS A 29 10.17 6.69 2.93
CA LYS A 29 11.02 7.88 3.08
C LYS A 29 12.51 7.53 3.09
N MET A 30 12.86 6.39 3.67
CA MET A 30 14.22 5.84 3.69
C MET A 30 14.63 5.25 2.33
N GLN A 31 13.64 4.93 1.48
CA GLN A 31 13.79 4.13 0.27
C GLN A 31 14.37 2.75 0.61
N ALA A 32 13.79 2.11 1.62
CA ALA A 32 14.25 0.81 2.09
C ALA A 32 14.01 -0.25 1.04
N GLU A 33 15.04 -1.03 0.72
CA GLU A 33 14.98 -2.06 -0.33
C GLU A 33 14.40 -3.38 0.17
N LYS A 34 14.60 -3.72 1.45
CA LYS A 34 14.22 -5.02 2.02
C LYS A 34 13.23 -4.87 3.17
N GLN A 35 12.09 -5.56 3.09
CA GLN A 35 11.11 -5.60 4.17
C GLN A 35 11.71 -6.16 5.46
N GLY A 36 11.46 -5.49 6.58
CA GLY A 36 11.95 -5.89 7.89
C GLY A 36 13.41 -5.52 8.15
N TYR A 37 14.06 -4.75 7.27
CA TYR A 37 15.44 -4.29 7.47
C TYR A 37 15.62 -2.83 7.07
N PHE A 38 16.47 -2.12 7.83
CA PHE A 38 17.03 -0.85 7.40
C PHE A 38 18.56 -0.89 7.46
N THR A 39 19.21 -0.66 6.33
CA THR A 39 20.65 -0.42 6.27
C THR A 39 21.00 0.90 6.95
N LEU A 40 22.28 1.06 7.31
CA LEU A 40 22.73 2.31 7.93
C LEU A 40 22.56 3.52 7.00
N GLU A 41 22.73 3.32 5.69
CA GLU A 41 22.61 4.36 4.68
C GLU A 41 21.14 4.80 4.49
N GLU A 42 20.22 3.85 4.36
CA GLU A 42 18.77 4.11 4.31
C GLU A 42 18.30 4.87 5.56
N TRP A 43 18.72 4.41 6.74
CA TRP A 43 18.39 5.05 8.01
C TRP A 43 18.88 6.50 8.06
N ARG A 44 20.16 6.74 7.78
CA ARG A 44 20.76 8.08 7.78
C ARG A 44 20.11 9.00 6.76
N LYS A 45 19.83 8.50 5.56
CA LYS A 45 19.14 9.24 4.49
C LYS A 45 17.75 9.68 4.95
N GLY A 46 16.95 8.75 5.49
CA GLY A 46 15.61 9.05 5.98
C GLY A 46 15.60 10.06 7.12
N LEU A 47 16.42 9.85 8.15
CA LEU A 47 16.51 10.76 9.30
C LEU A 47 16.98 12.16 8.90
N LYS A 48 17.94 12.27 7.97
CA LYS A 48 18.38 13.56 7.43
C LYS A 48 17.25 14.24 6.66
N ALA A 49 16.50 13.49 5.84
CA ALA A 49 15.38 14.03 5.07
C ALA A 49 14.22 14.50 5.97
N LEU A 50 13.99 13.81 7.09
CA LEU A 50 13.00 14.17 8.11
C LEU A 50 13.49 15.21 9.12
N ARG A 51 14.79 15.56 9.09
CA ARG A 51 15.45 16.42 10.10
C ARG A 51 15.25 15.90 11.53
N ALA A 52 15.23 14.58 11.69
CA ALA A 52 14.96 13.89 12.94
C ALA A 52 16.18 13.06 13.37
N ASP A 53 17.03 13.61 14.23
CA ASP A 53 18.25 12.96 14.74
C ASP A 53 18.06 12.23 16.08
N THR A 54 16.83 12.19 16.60
CA THR A 54 16.44 11.54 17.86
C THR A 54 15.09 10.88 17.69
N ILE A 55 14.80 9.84 18.48
CA ILE A 55 13.50 9.15 18.50
C ILE A 55 12.35 10.13 18.74
N VAL A 56 12.52 11.07 19.67
CA VAL A 56 11.50 12.09 19.97
C VAL A 56 11.19 12.96 18.74
N LYS A 57 12.22 13.38 17.98
CA LYS A 57 12.01 14.12 16.74
C LYS A 57 11.40 13.25 15.65
N LEU A 58 11.79 11.98 15.55
CA LEU A 58 11.26 11.05 14.57
C LEU A 58 9.77 10.80 14.79
N LYS A 59 9.35 10.54 16.03
CA LYS A 59 7.95 10.41 16.42
C LYS A 59 7.13 11.65 16.06
N LYS A 60 7.68 12.85 16.29
CA LYS A 60 7.05 14.13 15.91
C LYS A 60 6.99 14.36 14.39
N ALA A 61 7.88 13.74 13.63
CA ALA A 61 7.91 13.86 12.17
C ALA A 61 6.91 12.91 11.48
N LEU A 62 6.40 11.86 12.14
CA LEU A 62 5.47 10.91 11.53
C LEU A 62 4.19 11.59 10.99
N PRO A 63 3.52 12.50 11.71
CA PRO A 63 2.35 13.20 11.15
C PRO A 63 2.68 14.09 9.95
N GLU A 64 3.86 14.71 9.94
CA GLU A 64 4.33 15.51 8.79
C GLU A 64 4.60 14.62 7.58
N LEU A 65 5.20 13.44 7.81
CA LEU A 65 5.44 12.43 6.77
C LEU A 65 4.12 11.91 6.18
N GLU A 66 3.11 11.67 7.02
CA GLU A 66 1.78 11.27 6.58
C GLU A 66 1.15 12.32 5.65
N ASN A 67 1.25 13.60 6.01
CA ASN A 67 0.81 14.70 5.16
C ASN A 67 1.62 14.82 3.86
N GLU A 68 2.93 14.55 3.92
CA GLU A 68 3.78 14.50 2.74
C GLU A 68 3.36 13.39 1.76
N VAL A 69 3.06 12.19 2.28
CA VAL A 69 2.62 11.03 1.50
C VAL A 69 1.26 11.28 0.87
N ARG A 70 0.32 11.93 1.56
CA ARG A 70 -1.01 12.26 1.03
C ARG A 70 -1.02 13.18 -0.20
N ARG A 71 0.08 13.83 -0.55
CA ARG A 71 0.14 14.65 -1.77
C ARG A 71 0.00 13.75 -3.01
N PRO A 72 -0.83 14.10 -4.02
CA PRO A 72 -1.17 13.17 -5.11
C PRO A 72 0.02 12.48 -5.78
N SER A 73 1.08 13.22 -6.13
CA SER A 73 2.27 12.65 -6.75
C SER A 73 3.04 11.70 -5.82
N ASN A 74 3.10 12.04 -4.54
CA ASN A 74 3.78 11.22 -3.53
C ASN A 74 2.97 9.98 -3.19
N TYR A 75 1.65 10.09 -3.17
CA TYR A 75 0.77 8.97 -2.85
C TYR A 75 0.85 7.89 -3.93
N VAL A 76 0.91 8.28 -5.21
CA VAL A 76 1.13 7.34 -6.33
C VAL A 76 2.48 6.62 -6.18
N ASP A 77 3.55 7.35 -5.86
CA ASP A 77 4.87 6.77 -5.67
C ASP A 77 4.93 5.85 -4.43
N PHE A 78 4.34 6.28 -3.32
CA PHE A 78 4.20 5.51 -2.10
C PHE A 78 3.39 4.22 -2.32
N TYR A 79 2.27 4.31 -3.03
CA TYR A 79 1.42 3.17 -3.34
C TYR A 79 2.14 2.15 -4.23
N SER A 80 2.90 2.60 -5.23
CA SER A 80 3.76 1.72 -6.04
C SER A 80 4.92 1.13 -5.22
N TYR A 81 5.50 1.91 -4.31
CA TYR A 81 6.55 1.46 -3.41
C TYR A 81 6.05 0.37 -2.45
N ALA A 82 4.87 0.54 -1.86
CA ALA A 82 4.27 -0.42 -0.92
C ALA A 82 4.22 -1.83 -1.52
N PHE A 83 3.75 -1.95 -2.76
CA PHE A 83 3.75 -3.22 -3.48
C PHE A 83 5.17 -3.76 -3.70
N ARG A 84 6.11 -2.93 -4.16
CA ARG A 84 7.50 -3.35 -4.37
C ARG A 84 8.16 -3.82 -3.08
N TYR A 85 7.86 -3.16 -1.97
CA TYR A 85 8.43 -3.47 -0.67
C TYR A 85 7.99 -4.85 -0.16
N CYS A 86 6.79 -5.29 -0.54
CA CYS A 86 6.28 -6.63 -0.22
C CYS A 86 6.78 -7.74 -1.17
N LEU A 87 7.53 -7.42 -2.23
CA LEU A 87 8.20 -8.42 -3.06
C LEU A 87 9.49 -8.87 -2.37
N THR A 88 9.45 -10.01 -1.70
CA THR A 88 10.55 -10.47 -0.84
C THR A 88 11.55 -11.38 -1.56
N GLU A 89 11.20 -11.91 -2.73
CA GLU A 89 12.09 -12.76 -3.55
C GLU A 89 12.53 -12.05 -4.84
N GLU A 90 13.79 -12.25 -5.27
CA GLU A 90 14.41 -11.54 -6.41
C GLU A 90 13.64 -11.64 -7.75
N LYS A 91 12.86 -12.71 -7.96
CA LYS A 91 12.10 -12.95 -9.19
C LYS A 91 10.60 -12.82 -9.01
N GLN A 92 10.14 -12.49 -7.81
CA GLN A 92 8.73 -12.30 -7.52
C GLN A 92 8.23 -11.05 -8.24
N LYS A 93 7.13 -11.18 -8.97
CA LYS A 93 6.48 -10.07 -9.69
C LYS A 93 5.02 -9.86 -9.27
N SER A 94 4.56 -10.70 -8.35
CA SER A 94 3.18 -10.73 -7.87
C SER A 94 3.16 -11.12 -6.40
N ILE A 95 2.16 -10.61 -5.68
CA ILE A 95 1.92 -10.90 -4.27
C ILE A 95 0.64 -11.75 -4.19
N ASP A 96 0.57 -12.70 -3.27
CA ASP A 96 -0.65 -13.47 -3.03
C ASP A 96 -1.83 -12.61 -2.57
N ILE A 97 -3.05 -13.11 -2.76
CA ILE A 97 -4.28 -12.38 -2.44
C ILE A 97 -4.39 -12.05 -0.95
N GLU A 98 -3.95 -12.93 -0.04
CA GLU A 98 -4.09 -12.70 1.41
C GLU A 98 -3.27 -11.47 1.81
N SER A 99 -1.99 -11.45 1.43
CA SER A 99 -1.08 -10.31 1.64
C SER A 99 -1.57 -9.03 0.94
N ILE A 100 -2.14 -9.13 -0.27
CA ILE A 100 -2.70 -7.96 -0.97
C ILE A 100 -3.89 -7.38 -0.24
N CYS A 101 -4.77 -8.21 0.32
CA CYS A 101 -5.93 -7.72 1.08
C CYS A 101 -5.47 -6.89 2.29
N GLU A 102 -4.46 -7.37 3.02
CA GLU A 102 -3.87 -6.62 4.14
C GLU A 102 -3.23 -5.31 3.67
N LEU A 103 -2.47 -5.36 2.57
CA LEU A 103 -1.80 -4.18 2.03
C LEU A 103 -2.80 -3.12 1.51
N LEU A 104 -3.89 -3.54 0.86
CA LEU A 104 -4.97 -2.65 0.41
C LEU A 104 -5.61 -1.91 1.58
N GLU A 105 -5.96 -2.64 2.64
CA GLU A 105 -6.54 -2.06 3.85
C GLU A 105 -5.57 -1.04 4.47
N LEU A 106 -4.29 -1.43 4.55
CA LEU A 106 -3.25 -0.62 5.16
C LEU A 106 -3.03 0.71 4.44
N VAL A 107 -2.99 0.69 3.10
CA VAL A 107 -2.60 1.88 2.32
C VAL A 107 -3.80 2.68 1.82
N LEU A 108 -4.88 2.03 1.39
CA LEU A 108 -6.08 2.67 0.80
C LEU A 108 -7.30 2.68 1.72
N GLY A 109 -7.39 1.80 2.73
CA GLY A 109 -8.60 1.57 3.52
C GLY A 109 -9.17 2.85 4.16
N SER A 110 -8.31 3.76 4.62
CA SER A 110 -8.77 5.03 5.20
C SER A 110 -9.40 6.01 4.20
N GLN A 111 -9.01 5.96 2.92
CA GLN A 111 -9.48 6.91 1.90
C GLN A 111 -10.60 6.32 1.02
N TYR A 112 -10.52 5.03 0.72
CA TYR A 112 -11.39 4.33 -0.23
C TYR A 112 -12.08 3.12 0.42
N HIS A 113 -12.48 3.25 1.68
CA HIS A 113 -12.98 2.15 2.52
C HIS A 113 -14.00 1.26 1.81
N GLN A 114 -15.03 1.82 1.18
CA GLN A 114 -16.09 1.03 0.53
C GLN A 114 -15.57 0.28 -0.71
N GLN A 115 -14.74 0.93 -1.54
CA GLN A 115 -14.12 0.30 -2.70
C GLN A 115 -13.18 -0.82 -2.28
N VAL A 116 -12.35 -0.58 -1.26
CA VAL A 116 -11.37 -1.53 -0.70
C VAL A 116 -12.09 -2.74 -0.13
N ASP A 117 -13.10 -2.54 0.73
CA ASP A 117 -13.89 -3.62 1.33
C ASP A 117 -14.51 -4.52 0.27
N MET A 118 -15.14 -3.92 -0.74
CA MET A 118 -15.81 -4.67 -1.80
C MET A 118 -14.83 -5.39 -2.71
N PHE A 119 -13.69 -4.78 -3.02
CA PHE A 119 -12.65 -5.44 -3.80
C PHE A 119 -11.99 -6.59 -3.04
N ILE A 120 -11.71 -6.42 -1.74
CA ILE A 120 -11.21 -7.49 -0.87
C ILE A 120 -12.21 -8.66 -0.83
N GLN A 121 -13.51 -8.40 -0.68
CA GLN A 121 -14.52 -9.45 -0.74
C GLN A 121 -14.49 -10.19 -2.09
N TYR A 122 -14.38 -9.46 -3.19
CA TYR A 122 -14.28 -10.05 -4.52
C TYR A 122 -13.02 -10.92 -4.67
N LEU A 123 -11.85 -10.41 -4.25
CA LEU A 123 -10.58 -11.15 -4.29
C LEU A 123 -10.66 -12.45 -3.50
N LYS A 124 -11.29 -12.43 -2.31
CA LYS A 124 -11.49 -13.63 -1.48
C LYS A 124 -12.43 -14.67 -2.09
N THR A 125 -13.26 -14.31 -3.06
CA THR A 125 -14.08 -15.27 -3.82
C THR A 125 -13.37 -15.88 -5.02
N GLN A 126 -12.20 -15.36 -5.41
CA GLN A 126 -11.48 -15.84 -6.59
C GLN A 126 -10.82 -17.20 -6.31
N ILE A 127 -11.00 -18.13 -7.24
CA ILE A 127 -10.33 -19.44 -7.23
C ILE A 127 -9.19 -19.53 -8.25
N ASP A 128 -9.34 -18.83 -9.38
CA ASP A 128 -8.39 -18.86 -10.50
C ASP A 128 -7.29 -17.82 -10.34
N TYR A 129 -7.61 -16.66 -9.76
CA TYR A 129 -6.63 -15.65 -9.36
C TYR A 129 -6.13 -15.98 -7.97
N LYS A 130 -4.80 -16.15 -7.83
CA LYS A 130 -4.15 -16.38 -6.53
C LYS A 130 -3.15 -15.30 -6.16
N VAL A 131 -2.82 -14.44 -7.12
CA VAL A 131 -1.80 -13.39 -6.99
C VAL A 131 -2.24 -12.14 -7.74
N ILE A 132 -1.72 -10.99 -7.31
CA ILE A 132 -1.88 -9.68 -7.94
C ILE A 132 -0.51 -9.17 -8.36
N ASN A 133 -0.41 -8.67 -9.59
CA ASN A 133 0.81 -8.04 -10.11
C ASN A 133 0.74 -6.50 -9.99
N MET A 134 1.86 -5.83 -10.31
CA MET A 134 1.96 -4.36 -10.24
C MET A 134 0.93 -3.62 -11.10
N ASP A 135 0.62 -4.14 -12.29
CA ASP A 135 -0.34 -3.50 -13.21
C ASP A 135 -1.76 -3.51 -12.63
N GLN A 136 -2.19 -4.66 -12.10
CA GLN A 136 -3.47 -4.82 -11.42
C GLN A 136 -3.56 -3.96 -10.15
N TRP A 137 -2.48 -3.91 -9.37
CA TRP A 137 -2.36 -3.09 -8.17
C TRP A 137 -2.53 -1.60 -8.49
N MET A 138 -1.77 -1.07 -9.45
CA MET A 138 -1.85 0.32 -9.90
C MET A 138 -3.19 0.62 -10.58
N GLY A 139 -3.73 -0.36 -11.31
CA GLY A 139 -5.06 -0.29 -11.92
C GLY A 139 -6.14 -0.06 -10.88
N PHE A 140 -6.09 -0.76 -9.74
CA PHE A 140 -7.08 -0.57 -8.67
C PHE A 140 -6.99 0.82 -8.03
N TYR A 141 -5.78 1.38 -7.85
CA TYR A 141 -5.66 2.76 -7.40
C TYR A 141 -6.25 3.74 -8.42
N ARG A 142 -5.94 3.57 -9.72
CA ARG A 142 -6.55 4.39 -10.78
C ARG A 142 -8.08 4.27 -10.76
N PHE A 143 -8.60 3.06 -10.59
CA PHE A 143 -10.03 2.78 -10.45
C PHE A 143 -10.66 3.56 -9.30
N CYS A 144 -10.04 3.55 -8.12
CA CYS A 144 -10.52 4.30 -6.95
C CYS A 144 -10.61 5.82 -7.18
N ASN A 145 -9.75 6.37 -8.04
CA ASN A 145 -9.72 7.81 -8.33
C ASN A 145 -10.65 8.20 -9.49
N GLU A 146 -10.80 7.32 -10.49
CA GLU A 146 -11.46 7.67 -11.76
C GLU A 146 -12.89 7.15 -11.85
N ILE A 147 -13.23 6.05 -11.17
CA ILE A 147 -14.52 5.38 -11.33
C ILE A 147 -15.48 5.72 -10.19
N SER A 148 -16.72 6.06 -10.57
CA SER A 148 -17.81 6.29 -9.65
C SER A 148 -18.21 4.99 -8.96
N PHE A 149 -18.36 5.05 -7.64
CA PHE A 149 -18.70 3.91 -6.80
C PHE A 149 -19.85 4.29 -5.87
N PRO A 150 -20.88 3.45 -5.67
CA PRO A 150 -21.00 2.04 -6.08
C PRO A 150 -21.74 1.78 -7.41
N ASP A 151 -22.06 2.83 -8.17
CA ASP A 151 -22.94 2.77 -9.35
C ASP A 151 -22.20 2.45 -10.66
N PHE A 152 -20.89 2.72 -10.75
CA PHE A 152 -20.06 2.48 -11.94
C PHE A 152 -20.57 3.17 -13.21
N ASN A 153 -21.28 4.30 -13.07
CA ASN A 153 -21.94 4.99 -14.17
C ASN A 153 -20.97 5.49 -15.25
N ASN A 154 -19.71 5.70 -14.91
CA ASN A 154 -18.65 6.11 -15.82
C ASN A 154 -17.64 4.99 -16.12
N TYR A 155 -17.96 3.74 -15.78
CA TYR A 155 -17.13 2.60 -16.12
C TYR A 155 -17.32 2.21 -17.59
N ASP A 156 -16.21 2.02 -18.29
CA ASP A 156 -16.15 1.61 -19.68
C ASP A 156 -15.15 0.45 -19.80
N GLU A 157 -15.65 -0.73 -20.19
CA GLU A 157 -14.91 -1.97 -20.37
C GLU A 157 -14.02 -1.97 -21.62
N GLU A 158 -14.23 -1.02 -22.55
CA GLU A 158 -13.37 -0.86 -23.72
C GLU A 158 -12.06 -0.11 -23.40
N LEU A 159 -11.98 0.51 -22.22
CA LEU A 159 -10.75 1.11 -21.72
C LEU A 159 -9.75 0.04 -21.27
N ALA A 160 -8.46 0.39 -21.25
CA ALA A 160 -7.37 -0.52 -20.85
C ALA A 160 -7.32 -0.74 -19.32
N TRP A 161 -8.40 -1.26 -18.75
CA TRP A 161 -8.43 -1.78 -17.39
C TRP A 161 -7.83 -3.19 -17.34
N PRO A 162 -7.16 -3.55 -16.23
CA PRO A 162 -6.81 -4.94 -15.99
C PRO A 162 -8.08 -5.79 -15.91
N LEU A 163 -8.11 -6.95 -16.58
CA LEU A 163 -9.27 -7.86 -16.64
C LEU A 163 -9.89 -8.18 -15.28
N ILE A 164 -9.07 -8.23 -14.22
CA ILE A 164 -9.56 -8.47 -12.85
C ILE A 164 -10.53 -7.38 -12.37
N LEU A 165 -10.39 -6.15 -12.85
CA LEU A 165 -11.25 -5.02 -12.52
C LEU A 165 -12.54 -5.03 -13.35
N ASP A 166 -12.49 -5.45 -14.61
CA ASP A 166 -13.70 -5.70 -15.41
C ASP A 166 -14.58 -6.74 -14.72
N ASN A 167 -13.99 -7.89 -14.39
CA ASN A 167 -14.66 -8.97 -13.67
C ASN A 167 -15.16 -8.52 -12.28
N PHE A 168 -14.44 -7.62 -11.61
CA PHE A 168 -14.88 -7.04 -10.33
C PHE A 168 -16.16 -6.21 -10.51
N VAL A 169 -16.21 -5.34 -11.52
CA VAL A 169 -17.40 -4.51 -11.79
C VAL A 169 -18.61 -5.39 -12.11
N GLU A 170 -18.43 -6.41 -12.96
CA GLU A 170 -19.48 -7.39 -13.25
C GLU A 170 -19.98 -8.09 -11.98
N TRP A 171 -19.06 -8.53 -11.13
CA TRP A 171 -19.38 -9.19 -9.87
C TRP A 171 -20.18 -8.27 -8.92
N VAL A 172 -19.80 -6.99 -8.79
CA VAL A 172 -20.55 -6.05 -7.94
C VAL A 172 -21.95 -5.81 -8.50
N LYS A 173 -22.08 -5.60 -9.82
CA LYS A 173 -23.40 -5.42 -10.48
C LYS A 173 -24.31 -6.64 -10.28
N SER A 174 -23.75 -7.85 -10.32
CA SER A 174 -24.50 -9.10 -10.09
C SER A 174 -25.07 -9.23 -8.67
N LYS A 175 -24.44 -8.60 -7.66
CA LYS A 175 -24.92 -8.58 -6.28
C LYS A 175 -25.99 -7.53 -5.99
N GLN A 176 -26.09 -6.51 -6.84
CA GLN A 176 -27.10 -5.45 -6.72
C GLN A 176 -28.41 -5.78 -7.47
N SER A 177 -28.42 -6.87 -8.24
CA SER A 177 -29.59 -7.39 -8.97
C SER A 177 -30.37 -8.40 -8.12
#